data_AF-A0AAD9N1W7-F1
#
_entry.id   AF-A0AAD9N1W7-F1
#
_cell.length_a   1.000
_cell.length_b   1.000
_cell.length_c   1.000
_cell.angle_alpha   90.00
_cell.angle_beta   90.00
_cell.angle_gamma   90.00
#
_symmetry.space_group_name_H-M   'P 1'
#
loop_
_entity.id
_entity.type
_entity.pdbx_description
1 polymer ?
#
loop_
_entity_poly.entity_id
_entity_poly.type
_entity_poly.pdbx_seq_one_letter_code
_entity_poly.pdbx_strand_id
1 'polypeptide(L)'
;MNKRCSSSGPPAVLGYLYPLHYLILLFVGFTAEFYYSGFIIIWLIGAYYVGGLFAALIMIPKFFRLGFKITSAYEYFYHRFSLPVRLLVSVLYFLFTVGVLFTIFGSKYLLEYLSRRLRLFPVYGICNTSTEPWDRYNVWSIIFLWGLLMMGLDGADQMILQRYMTVSNLRLSQRTILLATTIGALFLVQTAILGMIMPHFLMKSLGGYHGIPGIVVASLFAASLSSLSSGQNALAAVFLEDIVRPIYKLRKGRELSKMKISLTSRILGKLKMNQVCT
;
A
#
# COMPACT_ATOMS: atom_id res chain seq x y z
N MET A 1 6.29 30.61 21.64
CA MET A 1 7.35 29.68 22.11
C MET A 1 7.50 28.54 21.11
N ASN A 2 8.66 28.53 20.46
CA ASN A 2 9.00 27.74 19.29
C ASN A 2 9.58 26.38 19.72
N LYS A 3 8.77 25.31 19.78
CA LYS A 3 9.30 23.96 19.99
C LYS A 3 9.80 23.42 18.65
N ARG A 4 11.08 23.65 18.35
CA ARG A 4 11.84 22.82 17.40
C ARG A 4 11.86 21.40 17.98
N CYS A 5 11.03 20.49 17.46
CA CYS A 5 11.29 19.07 17.62
C CYS A 5 12.48 18.71 16.73
N SER A 6 13.68 18.95 17.23
CA SER A 6 14.89 18.28 16.74
C SER A 6 14.88 16.85 17.28
N SER A 7 14.12 15.98 16.63
CA SER A 7 14.35 14.53 16.72
C SER A 7 14.86 14.05 15.37
N SER A 8 16.09 14.45 15.05
CA SER A 8 16.92 13.75 14.07
C SER A 8 17.34 12.40 14.68
N GLY A 9 16.38 11.50 14.84
CA GLY A 9 16.62 10.14 15.31
C GLY A 9 16.38 9.10 14.20
N PRO A 10 16.92 7.89 14.36
CA PRO A 10 16.71 6.74 13.46
C PRO A 10 15.25 6.30 13.19
N PRO A 11 14.19 6.67 13.96
CA PRO A 11 12.81 6.29 13.62
C PRO A 11 12.32 6.87 12.29
N ALA A 12 12.88 7.99 11.83
CA ALA A 12 12.55 8.55 10.53
C ALA A 12 12.98 7.57 9.41
N VAL A 13 14.14 6.93 9.56
CA VAL A 13 14.72 5.98 8.59
C VAL A 13 13.86 4.73 8.42
N LEU A 14 13.28 4.21 9.51
CA LEU A 14 12.37 3.06 9.50
C LEU A 14 11.03 3.36 8.84
N GLY A 15 10.57 4.61 8.85
CA GLY A 15 9.39 5.04 8.09
C GLY A 15 9.58 4.96 6.58
N TYR A 16 10.82 4.89 6.11
CA TYR A 16 11.18 5.04 4.69
C TYR A 16 11.27 3.71 3.94
N LEU A 17 11.24 2.58 4.64
CA LEU A 17 11.13 1.24 4.04
C LEU A 17 9.66 0.84 3.79
N TYR A 18 8.72 1.76 3.95
CA TYR A 18 7.29 1.45 3.90
C TYR A 18 6.74 1.07 2.52
N PRO A 19 7.24 1.63 1.39
CA PRO A 19 6.88 1.12 0.06
C PRO A 19 7.18 -0.38 -0.12
N LEU A 20 8.10 -0.95 0.66
CA LEU A 20 8.32 -2.40 0.68
C LEU A 20 7.18 -3.19 1.33
N HIS A 21 6.38 -2.60 2.22
CA HIS A 21 5.26 -3.30 2.88
C HIS A 21 4.14 -3.64 1.90
N TYR A 22 3.80 -2.73 0.98
CA TYR A 22 2.84 -3.03 -0.10
C TYR A 22 3.39 -4.11 -1.02
N LEU A 23 4.69 -4.14 -1.24
CA LEU A 23 5.30 -5.13 -2.11
C LEU A 23 5.35 -6.52 -1.45
N ILE A 24 5.50 -6.61 -0.13
CA ILE A 24 5.33 -7.86 0.64
C ILE A 24 3.89 -8.36 0.54
N LEU A 25 2.91 -7.46 0.73
CA LEU A 25 1.49 -7.79 0.60
C LEU A 25 1.13 -8.34 -0.79
N LEU A 26 1.70 -7.72 -1.82
CA LEU A 26 1.46 -8.08 -3.21
C LEU A 26 2.42 -9.16 -3.72
N PHE A 27 3.43 -9.57 -2.94
CA PHE A 27 4.46 -10.52 -3.34
C PHE A 27 3.84 -11.84 -3.82
N VAL A 28 2.88 -12.38 -3.08
CA VAL A 28 2.21 -13.65 -3.43
C VAL A 28 1.41 -13.53 -4.72
N GLY A 29 0.72 -12.40 -4.95
CA GLY A 29 0.00 -12.15 -6.20
C GLY A 29 0.95 -11.93 -7.38
N PHE A 30 1.98 -11.12 -7.18
CA PHE A 30 2.95 -10.78 -8.22
C PHE A 30 3.79 -11.96 -8.65
N THR A 31 4.25 -12.80 -7.72
CA THR A 31 5.04 -13.99 -8.09
C THR A 31 4.28 -14.92 -9.03
N ALA A 32 2.97 -15.10 -8.83
CA ALA A 32 2.11 -15.82 -9.77
C ALA A 32 1.98 -15.07 -11.10
N GLU A 33 1.73 -13.76 -11.07
CA GLU A 33 1.57 -12.95 -12.29
C GLU A 33 2.85 -12.94 -13.15
N PHE A 34 4.03 -12.86 -12.53
CA PHE A 34 5.35 -12.95 -13.18
C PHE A 34 5.57 -14.30 -13.84
N TYR A 35 5.11 -15.38 -13.20
CA TYR A 35 5.19 -16.73 -13.76
C TYR A 35 4.33 -16.87 -15.03
N TYR A 36 3.14 -16.26 -15.07
CA TYR A 36 2.21 -16.38 -16.21
C TYR A 36 2.42 -15.33 -17.32
N SER A 37 2.83 -14.10 -16.98
CA SER A 37 2.84 -12.96 -17.90
C SER A 37 4.22 -12.62 -18.46
N GLY A 38 5.31 -13.19 -17.91
CA GLY A 38 6.68 -12.95 -18.38
C GLY A 38 7.22 -11.55 -18.07
N PHE A 39 8.15 -11.05 -18.89
CA PHE A 39 8.88 -9.79 -18.66
C PHE A 39 8.06 -8.52 -18.86
N ILE A 40 6.83 -8.57 -19.38
CA ILE A 40 6.00 -7.37 -19.57
C ILE A 40 5.79 -6.57 -18.27
N ILE A 41 5.84 -7.26 -17.13
CA ILE A 41 5.69 -6.67 -15.80
C ILE A 41 6.91 -5.81 -15.40
N ILE A 42 8.06 -5.92 -16.08
CA ILE A 42 9.23 -5.07 -15.80
C ILE A 42 8.92 -3.58 -16.00
N TRP A 43 7.95 -3.27 -16.87
CA TRP A 43 7.47 -1.91 -17.10
C TRP A 43 6.75 -1.30 -15.88
N LEU A 44 6.36 -2.09 -14.87
CA LEU A 44 5.88 -1.58 -13.58
C LEU A 44 6.93 -0.71 -12.87
N ILE A 45 8.23 -0.93 -13.13
CA ILE A 45 9.31 -0.12 -12.56
C ILE A 45 9.15 1.35 -12.96
N GLY A 46 8.85 1.60 -14.24
CA GLY A 46 8.64 2.95 -14.75
C GLY A 46 7.48 3.65 -14.04
N ALA A 47 6.36 2.96 -13.89
CA ALA A 47 5.20 3.47 -13.15
C ALA A 47 5.49 3.73 -11.65
N TYR A 48 6.36 2.92 -11.02
CA TYR A 48 6.83 3.16 -9.65
C TYR A 48 7.55 4.52 -9.54
N TYR A 49 8.43 4.83 -10.49
CA TYR A 49 9.12 6.13 -10.51
C TYR A 49 8.19 7.30 -10.82
N VAL A 50 7.16 7.11 -11.64
CA VAL A 50 6.12 8.13 -11.88
C VAL A 50 5.41 8.49 -10.57
N GLY A 51 5.01 7.50 -9.78
CA GLY A 51 4.40 7.71 -8.46
C GLY A 51 5.32 8.44 -7.48
N GLY A 52 6.55 7.95 -7.33
CA GLY A 52 7.55 8.55 -6.45
C GLY A 52 7.91 10.00 -6.80
N LEU A 53 8.08 10.30 -8.10
CA LEU A 53 8.34 11.66 -8.58
C LEU A 53 7.13 12.58 -8.36
N PHE A 54 5.92 12.10 -8.64
CA PHE A 54 4.69 12.84 -8.37
C PHE A 54 4.57 13.17 -6.87
N ALA A 55 4.80 12.21 -5.99
CA ALA A 55 4.77 12.42 -4.55
C ALA A 55 5.84 13.44 -4.10
N ALA A 56 7.09 13.27 -4.56
CA ALA A 56 8.22 14.13 -4.21
C ALA A 56 8.03 15.57 -4.69
N LEU A 57 7.57 15.77 -5.92
CA LEU A 57 7.56 17.09 -6.57
C LEU A 57 6.25 17.85 -6.35
N ILE A 58 5.12 17.14 -6.22
CA ILE A 58 3.79 17.78 -6.20
C ILE A 58 3.13 17.64 -4.83
N MET A 59 3.01 16.42 -4.31
CA MET A 59 2.20 16.18 -3.11
C MET A 59 2.91 16.63 -1.83
N ILE A 60 4.15 16.17 -1.60
CA ILE A 60 4.91 16.50 -0.39
C ILE A 60 5.05 18.03 -0.19
N PRO A 61 5.43 18.85 -1.19
CA PRO A 61 5.50 20.30 -1.03
C PRO A 61 4.16 20.96 -0.68
N LYS A 62 3.03 20.40 -1.11
CA LYS A 62 1.68 20.90 -0.77
C LYS A 62 1.35 20.61 0.70
N PHE A 63 1.63 19.40 1.17
CA PHE A 63 1.40 19.04 2.57
C PHE A 63 2.29 19.83 3.55
N PHE A 64 3.56 20.03 3.20
CA PHE A 64 4.46 20.88 3.99
C PHE A 64 3.99 22.34 4.07
N ARG A 65 3.41 22.90 2.98
CA ARG A 65 2.89 24.29 2.95
C ARG A 65 1.67 24.50 3.84
N LEU A 66 0.83 23.49 4.02
CA LEU A 66 -0.35 23.55 4.90
C LEU A 66 -0.01 23.36 6.39
N GLY A 67 1.24 22.98 6.68
CA GLY A 67 1.77 22.82 8.04
C GLY A 67 1.42 21.47 8.67
N PHE A 68 2.19 21.08 9.70
CA PHE A 68 2.08 19.81 10.46
C PHE A 68 0.77 19.63 11.27
N LYS A 69 -0.30 20.36 10.96
CA LYS A 69 -1.56 20.32 11.74
C LYS A 69 -2.57 19.29 11.22
N ILE A 70 -2.31 18.70 10.06
CA ILE A 70 -3.24 17.79 9.40
C ILE A 70 -3.07 16.36 9.94
N THR A 71 -4.13 15.77 10.50
CA THR A 71 -4.10 14.38 11.02
C THR A 71 -4.49 13.35 9.94
N SER A 72 -5.23 13.79 8.92
CA SER A 72 -5.65 13.00 7.76
C SER A 72 -5.23 13.65 6.44
N ALA A 73 -4.74 12.84 5.48
CA ALA A 73 -4.48 13.26 4.11
C ALA A 73 -5.68 13.98 3.49
N TYR A 74 -6.88 13.54 3.84
CA TYR A 74 -8.13 14.00 3.24
C TYR A 74 -8.62 15.33 3.78
N GLU A 75 -8.11 15.76 4.94
CA GLU A 75 -8.37 17.10 5.47
C GLU A 75 -7.81 18.21 4.57
N TYR A 76 -6.83 17.89 3.71
CA TYR A 76 -6.44 18.75 2.58
C TYR A 76 -7.66 19.20 1.76
N PHE A 77 -8.53 18.26 1.40
CA PHE A 77 -9.70 18.53 0.55
C PHE A 77 -10.75 19.38 1.26
N TYR A 78 -10.83 19.30 2.59
CA TYR A 78 -11.68 20.19 3.38
C TYR A 78 -11.24 21.65 3.29
N HIS A 79 -9.94 21.90 3.44
CA HIS A 79 -9.40 23.26 3.36
C HIS A 79 -9.38 23.83 1.94
N ARG A 80 -9.23 22.96 0.93
CA ARG A 80 -9.15 23.40 -0.47
C ARG A 80 -10.52 23.55 -1.14
N PHE A 81 -11.46 22.67 -0.81
CA PHE A 81 -12.77 22.59 -1.46
C PHE A 81 -13.90 22.75 -0.43
N SER A 82 -14.30 21.67 0.24
CA SER A 82 -15.43 21.66 1.17
C SER A 82 -15.54 20.34 1.93
N LEU A 83 -16.42 20.29 2.95
CA LEU A 83 -16.69 19.08 3.74
C LEU A 83 -17.23 17.89 2.93
N PRO A 84 -18.17 18.07 1.98
CA PRO A 84 -18.63 16.96 1.14
C PRO A 84 -17.49 16.28 0.37
N VAL A 85 -16.51 17.06 -0.12
CA VAL A 85 -15.36 16.51 -0.84
C VAL A 85 -14.46 15.71 0.10
N ARG A 86 -14.19 16.21 1.32
CA ARG A 86 -13.45 15.43 2.34
C ARG A 86 -14.13 14.08 2.60
N LEU A 87 -15.44 14.10 2.89
CA LEU A 87 -16.19 12.89 3.21
C LEU A 87 -16.20 11.91 2.03
N LEU A 88 -16.43 12.39 0.81
CA LEU A 88 -16.41 11.56 -0.39
C LEU A 88 -15.06 10.86 -0.55
N VAL A 89 -13.94 11.59 -0.48
CA VAL A 89 -12.61 11.01 -0.68
C VAL A 89 -12.27 10.03 0.45
N SER A 90 -12.61 10.33 1.70
CA SER A 90 -12.41 9.40 2.83
C SER A 90 -13.22 8.10 2.66
N VAL A 91 -14.46 8.18 2.17
CA VAL A 91 -15.28 6.99 1.86
C VAL A 91 -14.71 6.20 0.69
N LEU A 92 -14.31 6.89 -0.40
CA LEU A 92 -13.69 6.24 -1.55
C LEU A 92 -12.39 5.51 -1.16
N TYR A 93 -11.56 6.11 -0.33
CA TYR A 93 -10.36 5.46 0.18
C TYR A 93 -10.69 4.24 1.06
N PHE A 94 -11.70 4.35 1.92
CA PHE A 94 -12.14 3.23 2.75
C PHE A 94 -12.61 2.06 1.87
N LEU A 95 -13.46 2.32 0.87
CA LEU A 95 -13.94 1.31 -0.08
C LEU A 95 -12.81 0.71 -0.90
N PHE A 96 -11.90 1.55 -1.41
CA PHE A 96 -10.72 1.09 -2.15
C PHE A 96 -9.86 0.16 -1.29
N THR A 97 -9.54 0.56 -0.05
CA THR A 97 -8.72 -0.25 0.86
C THR A 97 -9.38 -1.59 1.18
N VAL A 98 -10.69 -1.59 1.49
CA VAL A 98 -11.44 -2.83 1.73
C VAL A 98 -11.51 -3.70 0.47
N GLY A 99 -11.66 -3.08 -0.71
CA GLY A 99 -11.63 -3.77 -2.00
C GLY A 99 -10.29 -4.46 -2.25
N VAL A 100 -9.17 -3.77 -2.00
CA VAL A 100 -7.83 -4.35 -2.11
C VAL A 100 -7.67 -5.54 -1.16
N LEU A 101 -8.10 -5.40 0.10
CA LEU A 101 -8.12 -6.52 1.06
C LEU A 101 -8.91 -7.71 0.53
N PHE A 102 -10.13 -7.49 0.04
CA PHE A 102 -10.97 -8.54 -0.52
C PHE A 102 -10.34 -9.19 -1.76
N THR A 103 -9.72 -8.40 -2.65
CA THR A 103 -9.05 -8.97 -3.84
C THR A 103 -7.85 -9.83 -3.46
N ILE A 104 -7.06 -9.48 -2.43
CA ILE A 104 -5.91 -10.29 -2.02
C ILE A 104 -6.36 -11.64 -1.46
N PHE A 105 -7.37 -11.67 -0.60
CA PHE A 105 -7.88 -12.91 -0.02
C PHE A 105 -8.77 -13.70 -0.99
N GLY A 106 -9.62 -13.00 -1.74
CA GLY A 106 -10.59 -13.58 -2.67
C GLY A 106 -9.97 -14.08 -3.96
N SER A 107 -8.94 -13.41 -4.50
CA SER A 107 -8.25 -13.87 -5.71
C SER A 107 -7.58 -15.21 -5.49
N LYS A 108 -7.04 -15.53 -4.30
CA LYS A 108 -6.47 -16.86 -4.04
C LYS A 108 -7.50 -17.98 -4.18
N TYR A 109 -8.65 -17.86 -3.51
CA TYR A 109 -9.71 -18.89 -3.57
C TYR A 109 -10.33 -18.98 -4.97
N LEU A 110 -10.55 -17.84 -5.63
CA LEU A 110 -11.14 -17.79 -6.95
C LEU A 110 -10.15 -18.27 -8.04
N LEU A 111 -8.89 -17.86 -7.99
CA LEU A 111 -7.85 -18.29 -8.94
C LEU A 111 -7.49 -19.76 -8.74
N GLU A 112 -7.45 -20.28 -7.51
CA GLU A 112 -7.21 -21.71 -7.26
C GLU A 112 -8.39 -22.58 -7.75
N TYR A 113 -9.63 -22.10 -7.55
CA TYR A 113 -10.83 -22.75 -8.08
C TYR A 113 -10.88 -22.71 -9.62
N LEU A 114 -10.64 -21.56 -10.24
CA LEU A 114 -10.71 -21.38 -11.69
C LEU A 114 -9.51 -22.04 -12.41
N SER A 115 -8.31 -21.98 -11.85
CA SER A 115 -7.11 -22.59 -12.46
C SER A 115 -7.21 -24.12 -12.51
N ARG A 116 -7.71 -24.76 -11.44
CA ARG A 116 -8.00 -26.20 -11.41
C ARG A 116 -9.06 -26.60 -12.44
N ARG A 117 -10.03 -25.72 -12.70
CA ARG A 117 -11.20 -26.07 -13.51
C ARG A 117 -11.06 -25.75 -15.00
N LEU A 118 -10.22 -24.78 -15.38
CA LEU A 118 -10.29 -24.20 -16.72
C LEU A 118 -8.98 -24.18 -17.52
N ARG A 119 -7.83 -24.59 -16.96
CA ARG A 119 -6.50 -24.55 -17.65
C ARG A 119 -6.26 -23.22 -18.40
N LEU A 120 -6.72 -22.11 -17.83
CA LEU A 120 -7.11 -20.92 -18.58
C LEU A 120 -6.02 -19.89 -18.84
N PHE A 121 -4.83 -20.06 -18.26
CA PHE A 121 -3.76 -19.06 -18.39
C PHE A 121 -2.76 -19.54 -19.44
N PRO A 122 -2.83 -19.03 -20.69
CA PRO A 122 -1.72 -19.19 -21.61
C PRO A 122 -0.49 -18.56 -20.95
N VAL A 123 0.59 -19.32 -20.87
CA VAL A 123 1.90 -18.78 -20.49
C VAL A 123 2.30 -17.84 -21.61
N TYR A 124 2.26 -16.52 -21.35
CA TYR A 124 2.82 -15.56 -22.29
C TYR A 124 4.32 -15.83 -22.32
N GLY A 125 4.89 -15.93 -23.53
CA GLY A 125 6.31 -16.16 -23.71
C GLY A 125 7.12 -15.19 -22.86
N ILE A 126 8.25 -15.68 -22.33
CA ILE A 126 9.10 -14.97 -21.35
C ILE A 126 9.37 -13.51 -21.78
N CYS A 127 9.46 -13.23 -23.08
CA CYS A 127 9.77 -11.92 -23.66
C CYS A 127 8.56 -11.11 -24.19
N ASN A 128 7.34 -11.34 -23.72
CA ASN A 128 6.21 -10.51 -24.18
C ASN A 128 6.44 -9.05 -23.78
N THR A 129 6.56 -8.17 -24.77
CA THR A 129 6.75 -6.72 -24.60
C THR A 129 5.84 -5.97 -25.57
N SER A 130 4.63 -6.51 -25.80
CA SER A 130 3.69 -5.91 -26.73
C SER A 130 3.37 -4.46 -26.35
N THR A 131 3.62 -3.58 -27.30
CA THR A 131 3.28 -2.16 -27.23
C THR A 131 1.92 -1.86 -27.86
N GLU A 132 1.22 -2.88 -28.36
CA GLU A 132 -0.08 -2.72 -29.00
C GLU A 132 -1.16 -2.37 -27.96
N PRO A 133 -1.92 -1.27 -28.13
CA PRO A 133 -2.90 -0.83 -27.14
C PRO A 133 -4.10 -1.77 -26.96
N TRP A 134 -4.36 -2.64 -27.94
CA TRP A 134 -5.52 -3.53 -27.97
C TRP A 134 -5.30 -4.81 -27.16
N ASP A 135 -4.04 -5.13 -26.84
CA ASP A 135 -3.71 -6.28 -26.03
C ASP A 135 -4.15 -6.08 -24.59
N ARG A 136 -4.71 -7.13 -23.98
CA ARG A 136 -5.19 -7.11 -22.59
C ARG A 136 -4.10 -6.69 -21.61
N TYR A 137 -2.86 -7.13 -21.86
CA TYR A 137 -1.67 -6.72 -21.14
C TYR A 137 -0.72 -6.07 -22.13
N ASN A 138 -0.55 -4.76 -22.03
CA ASN A 138 0.35 -3.98 -22.89
C ASN A 138 1.11 -2.95 -22.07
N VAL A 139 2.21 -2.43 -22.63
CA VAL A 139 3.08 -1.48 -21.94
C VAL A 139 2.32 -0.20 -21.51
N TRP A 140 1.37 0.28 -22.32
CA TRP A 140 0.63 1.50 -22.04
C TRP A 140 -0.36 1.36 -20.89
N SER A 141 -1.14 0.29 -20.87
CA SER A 141 -2.10 0.02 -19.80
C SER A 141 -1.36 -0.21 -18.48
N ILE A 142 -0.22 -0.90 -18.53
CA ILE A 142 0.66 -1.08 -17.36
C ILE A 142 1.19 0.26 -16.89
N ILE A 143 1.89 1.03 -17.72
CA ILE A 143 2.50 2.29 -17.25
C ILE A 143 1.43 3.29 -16.81
N PHE A 144 0.31 3.41 -17.53
CA PHE A 144 -0.71 4.41 -17.25
C PHE A 144 -1.57 4.05 -16.04
N LEU A 145 -2.20 2.86 -16.02
CA LEU A 145 -3.07 2.47 -14.90
C LEU A 145 -2.25 2.23 -13.64
N TRP A 146 -1.09 1.58 -13.76
CA TRP A 146 -0.20 1.37 -12.61
C TRP A 146 0.45 2.67 -12.16
N GLY A 147 0.79 3.57 -13.07
CA GLY A 147 1.31 4.90 -12.74
C GLY A 147 0.30 5.72 -11.95
N LEU A 148 -0.97 5.73 -12.38
CA LEU A 148 -2.07 6.37 -11.63
C LEU A 148 -2.25 5.76 -10.24
N LEU A 149 -2.19 4.44 -10.14
CA LEU A 149 -2.25 3.74 -8.86
C LEU A 149 -1.08 4.16 -7.95
N MET A 150 0.15 4.21 -8.47
CA MET A 150 1.34 4.59 -7.73
C MET A 150 1.32 6.06 -7.31
N MET A 151 0.80 6.96 -8.14
CA MET A 151 0.56 8.36 -7.76
C MET A 151 -0.41 8.47 -6.57
N GLY A 152 -1.44 7.62 -6.54
CA GLY A 152 -2.38 7.52 -5.42
C GLY A 152 -1.72 6.97 -4.15
N LEU A 153 -1.02 5.84 -4.26
CA LEU A 153 -0.34 5.18 -3.14
C LEU A 153 0.76 6.05 -2.54
N ASP A 154 1.70 6.56 -3.34
CA ASP A 154 2.82 7.35 -2.80
C ASP A 154 2.40 8.79 -2.43
N GLY A 155 1.38 9.33 -3.10
CA GLY A 155 1.01 10.74 -3.02
C GLY A 155 -0.16 11.06 -2.08
N ALA A 156 -1.13 10.17 -1.94
CA ALA A 156 -2.39 10.45 -1.24
C ALA A 156 -2.74 9.41 -0.17
N ASP A 157 -2.01 8.29 -0.08
CA ASP A 157 -2.27 7.26 0.92
C ASP A 157 -1.93 7.76 2.33
N GLN A 158 -2.88 7.54 3.24
CA GLN A 158 -2.77 7.92 4.64
C GLN A 158 -1.58 7.25 5.35
N MET A 159 -1.28 5.98 5.04
CA MET A 159 -0.21 5.20 5.68
C MET A 159 1.17 5.78 5.39
N ILE A 160 1.34 6.29 4.18
CA ILE A 160 2.58 6.87 3.68
C ILE A 160 2.69 8.33 4.11
N LEU A 161 1.61 9.10 3.98
CA LEU A 161 1.62 10.52 4.30
C LEU A 161 1.95 10.81 5.77
N GLN A 162 1.36 10.05 6.71
CA GLN A 162 1.62 10.22 8.13
C GLN A 162 3.11 10.10 8.48
N ARG A 163 3.88 9.34 7.68
CA ARG A 163 5.30 9.09 7.91
C ARG A 163 6.17 10.22 7.39
N TYR A 164 5.89 10.79 6.22
CA TYR A 164 6.64 11.95 5.71
C TYR A 164 6.42 13.21 6.55
N MET A 165 5.22 13.36 7.11
CA MET A 165 4.90 14.47 8.01
C MET A 165 5.58 14.37 9.38
N THR A 166 6.28 13.28 9.69
CA THR A 166 7.16 13.24 10.87
C THR A 166 8.48 13.98 10.65
N VAL A 167 8.85 14.24 9.39
CA VAL A 167 10.09 14.88 9.00
C VAL A 167 9.88 16.38 8.91
N SER A 168 10.69 17.15 9.62
CA SER A 168 10.57 18.62 9.64
C SER A 168 11.11 19.32 8.39
N ASN A 169 11.91 18.63 7.58
CA ASN A 169 12.62 19.17 6.42
C ASN A 169 12.06 18.64 5.10
N LEU A 170 11.57 19.55 4.25
CA LEU A 170 11.01 19.24 2.93
C LEU A 170 12.00 18.49 2.03
N ARG A 171 13.23 19.00 1.89
CA ARG A 171 14.22 18.40 0.99
C ARG A 171 14.61 16.99 1.43
N LEU A 172 14.67 16.78 2.75
CA LEU A 172 14.93 15.46 3.31
C LEU A 172 13.78 14.52 2.97
N SER A 173 12.53 14.93 3.21
CA SER A 173 11.34 14.14 2.87
C SER A 173 11.28 13.77 1.38
N GLN A 174 11.62 14.70 0.48
CA GLN A 174 11.69 14.46 -0.96
C GLN A 174 12.77 13.45 -1.37
N ARG A 175 14.01 13.62 -0.89
CA ARG A 175 15.08 12.64 -1.15
C ARG A 175 14.71 11.26 -0.65
N THR A 176 14.02 11.23 0.48
CA THR A 176 13.64 9.99 1.10
C THR A 176 12.58 9.21 0.33
N ILE A 177 11.50 9.85 -0.15
CA ILE A 177 10.53 9.13 -0.99
C ILE A 177 11.22 8.58 -2.24
N LEU A 178 12.13 9.34 -2.86
CA LEU A 178 12.87 8.88 -4.04
C LEU A 178 13.78 7.69 -3.74
N LEU A 179 14.48 7.70 -2.60
CA LEU A 179 15.26 6.54 -2.13
C LEU A 179 14.35 5.34 -1.87
N ALA A 180 13.19 5.54 -1.24
CA ALA A 180 12.23 4.49 -0.95
C ALA A 180 11.64 3.88 -2.23
N THR A 181 11.31 4.71 -3.23
CA THR A 181 10.87 4.28 -4.56
C THR A 181 11.96 3.46 -5.26
N THR A 182 13.22 3.88 -5.16
CA THR A 182 14.36 3.16 -5.75
C THR A 182 14.55 1.78 -5.11
N ILE A 183 14.50 1.71 -3.78
CA ILE A 183 14.60 0.44 -3.03
C ILE A 183 13.39 -0.46 -3.36
N GLY A 184 12.19 0.10 -3.45
CA GLY A 184 10.98 -0.63 -3.85
C GLY A 184 11.08 -1.20 -5.26
N ALA A 185 11.62 -0.45 -6.22
CA ALA A 185 11.86 -0.94 -7.58
C ALA A 185 12.87 -2.09 -7.61
N LEU A 186 13.95 -2.03 -6.83
CA LEU A 186 14.90 -3.14 -6.69
C LEU A 186 14.24 -4.39 -6.09
N PHE A 187 13.39 -4.22 -5.08
CA PHE A 187 12.65 -5.32 -4.49
C PHE A 187 11.61 -5.91 -5.47
N LEU A 188 11.03 -5.10 -6.35
CA LEU A 188 10.17 -5.58 -7.44
C LEU A 188 10.94 -6.44 -8.45
N VAL A 189 12.16 -6.04 -8.82
CA VAL A 189 13.05 -6.85 -9.67
C VAL A 189 13.40 -8.17 -8.98
N GLN A 190 13.75 -8.13 -7.69
CA GLN A 190 13.98 -9.35 -6.92
C GLN A 190 12.75 -10.25 -6.89
N THR A 191 11.56 -9.68 -6.70
CA THR A 191 10.28 -10.42 -6.70
C THR A 191 9.97 -11.01 -8.06
N ALA A 192 10.32 -10.34 -9.16
CA ALA A 192 10.18 -10.87 -10.51
C ALA A 192 11.04 -12.12 -10.72
N ILE A 193 12.33 -12.03 -10.36
CA ILE A 193 13.27 -13.14 -10.46
C ILE A 193 12.82 -14.31 -9.57
N LEU A 194 12.47 -14.00 -8.32
CA LEU A 194 11.96 -15.01 -7.39
C LEU A 194 10.66 -15.63 -7.90
N GLY A 195 9.72 -14.86 -8.43
CA GLY A 195 8.44 -15.37 -8.94
C GLY A 195 8.57 -16.38 -10.08
N MET A 196 9.58 -16.20 -10.94
CA MET A 196 9.87 -17.16 -12.01
C MET A 196 10.51 -18.45 -11.50
N ILE A 197 11.34 -18.36 -10.46
CA ILE A 197 12.13 -19.50 -9.94
C ILE A 197 11.38 -20.25 -8.84
N MET A 198 10.68 -19.54 -7.95
CA MET A 198 10.08 -20.07 -6.72
C MET A 198 9.14 -21.24 -6.99
N PRO A 199 8.10 -21.12 -7.84
CA PRO A 199 7.16 -22.23 -8.05
C PRO A 199 7.86 -23.49 -8.54
N HIS A 200 8.86 -23.34 -9.42
CA HIS A 200 9.61 -24.46 -9.96
C HIS A 200 10.55 -25.09 -8.91
N PHE A 201 11.32 -24.29 -8.19
CA PHE A 201 12.26 -24.74 -7.16
C PHE A 201 11.55 -25.35 -5.94
N LEU A 202 10.51 -24.67 -5.45
CA LEU A 202 9.75 -25.11 -4.28
C LEU A 202 9.03 -26.43 -4.55
N MET A 203 8.46 -26.61 -5.75
CA MET A 203 7.70 -27.82 -6.10
C MET A 203 8.58 -28.98 -6.57
N LYS A 204 9.65 -28.75 -7.35
CA LYS A 204 10.49 -29.84 -7.87
C LYS A 204 11.67 -30.21 -6.98
N SER A 205 12.35 -29.23 -6.38
CA SER A 205 13.59 -29.48 -5.63
C SER A 205 13.33 -29.69 -4.14
N LEU A 206 12.38 -28.93 -3.58
CA LEU A 206 12.03 -29.02 -2.16
C LEU A 206 10.79 -29.87 -1.88
N GLY A 207 10.05 -30.29 -2.91
CA GLY A 207 8.84 -31.10 -2.78
C GLY A 207 9.07 -32.48 -2.14
N GLY A 208 10.28 -33.01 -2.22
CA GLY A 208 10.67 -34.26 -1.55
C GLY A 208 10.85 -34.14 -0.04
N TYR A 209 10.99 -32.91 0.49
CA TYR A 209 11.13 -32.64 1.91
C TYR A 209 9.81 -32.13 2.49
N HIS A 210 9.04 -33.03 3.07
CA HIS A 210 7.77 -32.69 3.73
C HIS A 210 7.95 -31.55 4.74
N GLY A 211 7.09 -30.54 4.68
CA GLY A 211 7.07 -29.40 5.61
C GLY A 211 7.86 -28.16 5.17
N ILE A 212 8.96 -28.29 4.42
CA ILE A 212 9.77 -27.13 3.99
C ILE A 212 8.96 -26.16 3.11
N PRO A 213 8.24 -26.60 2.06
CA PRO A 213 7.36 -25.72 1.29
C PRO A 213 6.31 -25.03 2.17
N GLY A 214 5.79 -25.74 3.17
CA GLY A 214 4.80 -25.21 4.12
C GLY A 214 5.35 -24.07 4.98
N ILE A 215 6.58 -24.20 5.50
CA ILE A 215 7.26 -23.15 6.28
C ILE A 215 7.49 -21.89 5.45
N VAL A 216 7.90 -22.04 4.18
CA VAL A 216 8.10 -20.90 3.26
C VAL A 216 6.79 -20.19 2.99
N VAL A 217 5.72 -20.92 2.71
CA VAL A 217 4.39 -20.31 2.49
C VAL A 217 3.89 -19.63 3.76
N ALA A 218 4.06 -20.26 4.93
CA ALA A 218 3.66 -19.68 6.22
C ALA A 218 4.39 -18.38 6.56
N SER A 219 5.70 -18.28 6.29
CA SER A 219 6.46 -17.05 6.53
C SER A 219 6.04 -15.89 5.62
N LEU A 220 5.72 -16.18 4.36
CA LEU A 220 5.16 -15.19 3.42
C LEU A 220 3.79 -14.68 3.86
N PHE A 221 2.92 -15.59 4.36
CA PHE A 221 1.63 -15.20 4.94
C PHE A 221 1.82 -14.33 6.19
N ALA A 222 2.71 -14.72 7.10
CA ALA A 222 3.01 -13.93 8.30
C ALA A 222 3.53 -12.51 7.94
N ALA A 223 4.43 -12.41 6.96
CA ALA A 223 4.94 -11.13 6.46
C ALA A 223 3.82 -10.27 5.85
N SER A 224 2.92 -10.87 5.05
CA SER A 224 1.76 -10.19 4.46
C SER A 224 0.77 -9.70 5.53
N LEU A 225 0.48 -10.53 6.54
CA LEU A 225 -0.39 -10.19 7.68
C LEU A 225 0.17 -9.03 8.52
N SER A 226 1.49 -8.91 8.64
CA SER A 226 2.11 -7.77 9.33
C SER A 226 1.81 -6.42 8.63
N SER A 227 1.82 -6.42 7.30
CA SER A 227 1.52 -5.25 6.47
C SER A 227 0.03 -4.91 6.50
N LEU A 228 -0.83 -5.93 6.44
CA LEU A 228 -2.28 -5.80 6.60
C LEU A 228 -2.66 -5.11 7.92
N SER A 229 -1.98 -5.45 9.02
CA SER A 229 -2.21 -4.81 10.32
C SER A 229 -1.96 -3.30 10.25
N SER A 230 -0.92 -2.85 9.55
CA SER A 230 -0.65 -1.42 9.39
C SER A 230 -1.73 -0.71 8.57
N GLY A 231 -2.24 -1.35 7.51
CA GLY A 231 -3.34 -0.81 6.72
C GLY A 231 -4.63 -0.65 7.50
N GLN A 232 -4.96 -1.63 8.35
CA GLN A 232 -6.10 -1.54 9.26
C GLN A 232 -5.94 -0.40 10.29
N ASN A 233 -4.71 -0.11 10.75
CA ASN A 233 -4.47 1.02 11.65
C ASN A 233 -4.73 2.37 10.96
N ALA A 234 -4.28 2.52 9.72
CA ALA A 234 -4.55 3.73 8.95
C ALA A 234 -6.04 3.88 8.61
N LEU A 235 -6.71 2.80 8.23
CA LEU A 235 -8.16 2.78 7.99
C LEU A 235 -8.94 3.20 9.24
N ALA A 236 -8.56 2.68 10.42
CA ALA A 236 -9.16 3.09 11.68
C ALA A 236 -8.92 4.59 11.98
N ALA A 237 -7.73 5.10 11.68
CA ALA A 237 -7.41 6.53 11.85
C ALA A 237 -8.24 7.42 10.91
N VAL A 238 -8.35 7.07 9.62
CA VAL A 238 -9.20 7.79 8.65
C VAL A 238 -10.66 7.76 9.10
N PHE A 239 -11.16 6.59 9.49
CA PHE A 239 -12.54 6.45 9.98
C PHE A 239 -12.81 7.35 11.19
N LEU A 240 -11.91 7.39 12.17
CA LEU A 240 -12.07 8.20 13.37
C LEU A 240 -12.00 9.70 13.06
N GLU A 241 -10.98 10.15 12.33
CA GLU A 241 -10.74 11.59 12.08
C GLU A 241 -11.69 12.18 11.03
N ASP A 242 -12.07 11.42 10.01
CA ASP A 242 -12.84 11.95 8.89
C ASP A 242 -14.34 11.62 8.95
N ILE A 243 -14.74 10.55 9.65
CA ILE A 243 -16.16 10.16 9.74
C ILE A 243 -16.70 10.41 11.15
N VAL A 244 -16.11 9.77 12.17
CA VAL A 244 -16.65 9.81 13.54
C VAL A 244 -16.56 11.21 14.14
N ARG A 245 -15.42 11.88 14.01
CA ARG A 245 -15.18 13.18 14.63
C ARG A 245 -16.06 14.31 14.05
N PRO A 246 -16.21 14.45 12.72
CA PRO A 246 -17.13 15.46 12.15
C PRO A 246 -18.59 15.20 12.52
N ILE A 247 -19.06 13.94 12.46
CA ILE A 247 -20.43 13.57 12.85
C ILE A 247 -20.68 13.86 14.34
N TYR A 248 -19.72 13.53 15.21
CA TYR A 248 -19.84 13.83 16.64
C TYR A 248 -19.96 15.33 16.90
N LYS A 249 -19.13 16.14 16.23
CA LYS A 249 -19.15 17.61 16.35
C LYS A 249 -20.48 18.18 15.86
N LEU A 250 -21.00 17.70 14.74
CA LEU A 250 -22.31 18.09 14.21
C LEU A 250 -23.45 17.75 15.17
N ARG A 251 -23.41 16.56 15.80
CA ARG A 251 -24.49 16.09 16.67
C ARG A 251 -24.45 16.66 18.09
N LYS A 252 -23.27 16.89 18.65
CA LYS A 252 -23.08 17.28 20.07
C LYS A 252 -22.60 18.73 20.24
N GLY A 253 -22.33 19.45 19.15
CA GLY A 253 -21.86 20.85 19.18
C GLY A 253 -20.48 21.07 19.80
N ARG A 254 -19.73 19.98 20.08
CA ARG A 254 -18.45 20.03 20.79
C ARG A 254 -17.44 19.02 20.24
N GLU A 255 -16.16 19.38 20.32
CA GLU A 255 -15.06 18.51 19.91
C GLU A 255 -14.98 17.26 20.80
N LEU A 256 -14.68 16.12 20.19
CA LEU A 256 -14.45 14.87 20.92
C LEU A 256 -13.12 14.97 21.68
N SER A 257 -13.16 14.78 23.01
CA SER A 257 -11.95 14.87 23.85
C SER A 257 -10.90 13.83 23.45
N LYS A 258 -9.61 14.23 23.44
CA LYS A 258 -8.45 13.36 23.13
C LYS A 258 -8.45 12.05 23.94
N MET A 259 -8.97 12.08 25.17
CA MET A 259 -9.09 10.89 26.03
C MET A 259 -10.15 9.89 25.53
N LYS A 260 -11.28 10.38 24.99
CA LYS A 260 -12.32 9.52 24.40
C LYS A 260 -11.88 8.96 23.04
N ILE A 261 -11.07 9.69 22.29
CA ILE A 261 -10.44 9.22 21.05
C ILE A 261 -9.43 8.09 21.35
N SER A 262 -8.61 8.24 22.39
CA SER A 262 -7.71 7.18 22.87
C SER A 262 -8.47 5.93 23.36
N LEU A 263 -9.60 6.11 24.05
CA LEU A 263 -10.41 5.00 24.53
C LEU A 263 -11.11 4.25 23.38
N THR A 264 -11.68 4.98 22.42
CA THR A 264 -12.36 4.39 21.24
C THR A 264 -11.38 3.70 20.30
N SER A 265 -10.19 4.28 20.05
CA SER A 265 -9.12 3.61 19.30
C SER A 265 -8.58 2.37 20.00
N ARG A 266 -8.49 2.37 21.34
CA ARG A 266 -8.13 1.16 22.13
C ARG A 266 -9.18 0.07 22.08
N ILE A 267 -10.48 0.42 22.06
CA ILE A 267 -11.57 -0.56 21.93
C ILE A 267 -11.57 -1.17 20.53
N LEU A 268 -11.41 -0.36 19.48
CA LEU A 268 -11.22 -0.85 18.11
C LEU A 268 -9.96 -1.74 17.99
N GLY A 269 -8.87 -1.35 18.67
CA GLY A 269 -7.63 -2.12 18.72
C GLY A 269 -7.76 -3.45 19.47
N LYS A 270 -8.61 -3.53 20.50
CA LYS A 270 -8.89 -4.79 21.21
C LYS A 270 -9.76 -5.74 20.38
N LEU A 271 -10.72 -5.22 19.60
CA LEU A 271 -11.46 -6.02 18.61
C LEU A 271 -10.52 -6.67 17.58
N LYS A 272 -9.40 -6.00 17.26
CA LYS A 272 -8.35 -6.48 16.36
C LYS A 272 -7.61 -7.73 16.87
N MET A 273 -7.42 -7.87 18.18
CA MET A 273 -6.71 -9.01 18.79
C MET A 273 -7.55 -10.29 18.80
N ASN A 274 -8.87 -10.17 18.88
CA ASN A 274 -9.77 -11.33 18.94
C ASN A 274 -9.96 -12.05 17.60
N GLN A 275 -9.59 -11.44 16.46
CA GLN A 275 -9.68 -12.09 15.14
C GLN A 275 -8.40 -12.80 14.70
N VAL A 276 -7.29 -12.66 15.43
CA VAL A 276 -6.00 -13.29 15.10
C VAL A 276 -5.75 -14.56 15.92
N CYS A 277 -6.55 -14.81 16.97
CA CYS A 277 -6.40 -15.95 17.87
C CYS A 277 -7.52 -17.01 17.75
N THR A 278 -8.28 -17.02 16.66
CA THR A 278 -9.26 -18.07 16.36
C THR A 278 -8.96 -18.73 15.03
#